data_AF-A0A4R2NWY6-F1
#
_entry.id   AF-A0A4R2NWY6-F1
#
_cell.length_a   1.000
_cell.length_b   1.000
_cell.length_c   1.000
_cell.angle_alpha   90.00
_cell.angle_beta   90.00
_cell.angle_gamma   90.00
#
_symmetry.space_group_name_H-M   'P 1'
#
loop_
_entity.id
_entity.type
_entity.pdbx_description
1 polymer ?
#
loop_
_entity_poly.entity_id
_entity_poly.type
_entity_poly.pdbx_seq_one_letter_code
_entity_poly.pdbx_strand_id
1 'polypeptide(L)'
;MMRRDSLFGELWQSARRVAFAILGGVIPRFTPEEIEERVSRRAAHEQAAIVIAVLMALLFASLLFANGGVIGLLVYFLLVIYLVR
;
A
#
# COMPACT_ATOMS: atom_id res chain seq x y z
N MET A 1 -25.86 -16.44 -4.34
CA MET A 1 -24.65 -16.63 -3.52
C MET A 1 -23.43 -16.19 -4.33
N MET A 2 -23.37 -14.91 -4.73
CA MET A 2 -22.49 -14.42 -5.82
C MET A 2 -22.11 -12.94 -5.66
N ARG A 3 -21.92 -12.47 -4.41
CA ARG A 3 -21.63 -11.05 -4.07
C ARG A 3 -20.35 -10.86 -3.25
N ARG A 4 -19.77 -11.93 -2.70
CA ARG A 4 -18.52 -11.85 -1.92
C ARG A 4 -17.29 -11.73 -2.82
N ASP A 5 -17.30 -12.40 -3.98
CA ASP A 5 -16.14 -12.42 -4.88
C ASP A 5 -15.87 -11.04 -5.52
N SER A 6 -16.90 -10.22 -5.74
CA SER A 6 -16.71 -8.85 -6.26
C SER A 6 -16.12 -7.89 -5.23
N LEU A 7 -16.60 -7.92 -3.99
CA LEU A 7 -16.14 -7.00 -2.94
C LEU A 7 -14.69 -7.27 -2.55
N PHE A 8 -14.32 -8.54 -2.38
CA PHE A 8 -12.92 -8.90 -2.11
C PHE A 8 -12.01 -8.58 -3.30
N GLY A 9 -12.50 -8.72 -4.53
CA GLY A 9 -11.76 -8.32 -5.75
C GLY A 9 -11.54 -6.80 -5.85
N GLU A 10 -12.56 -6.00 -5.56
CA GLU A 10 -12.46 -4.52 -5.56
C GLU A 10 -11.55 -4.00 -4.45
N LEU A 11 -11.66 -4.58 -3.25
CA LEU A 11 -10.76 -4.30 -2.13
C LEU A 11 -9.32 -4.68 -2.49
N TRP A 12 -9.13 -5.84 -3.10
CA TRP A 12 -7.82 -6.29 -3.56
C TRP A 12 -7.21 -5.31 -4.57
N GLN A 13 -7.98 -4.90 -5.58
CA GLN A 13 -7.51 -3.99 -6.61
C GLN A 13 -7.17 -2.61 -6.02
N SER A 14 -7.99 -2.12 -5.10
CA SER A 14 -7.74 -0.86 -4.40
C SER A 14 -6.49 -0.92 -3.52
N ALA A 15 -6.35 -1.99 -2.72
CA ALA A 15 -5.18 -2.21 -1.88
C ALA A 15 -3.89 -2.33 -2.70
N ARG A 16 -3.95 -3.05 -3.83
CA ARG A 16 -2.82 -3.19 -4.75
C ARG A 16 -2.39 -1.85 -5.34
N ARG A 17 -3.33 -1.03 -5.80
CA ARG A 17 -3.06 0.31 -6.34
C ARG A 17 -2.38 1.20 -5.30
N VAL A 18 -2.90 1.23 -4.07
CA VAL A 18 -2.31 2.02 -2.98
C VAL A 18 -0.91 1.51 -2.62
N ALA A 19 -0.73 0.18 -2.53
CA ALA A 19 0.58 -0.41 -2.23
C ALA A 19 1.64 -0.04 -3.29
N PHE A 20 1.28 -0.02 -4.57
CA PHE A 20 2.19 0.36 -5.65
C PHE A 20 2.51 1.86 -5.65
N ALA A 21 1.51 2.71 -5.39
CA ALA A 21 1.76 4.15 -5.25
C ALA A 21 2.73 4.44 -4.09
N ILE A 22 2.53 3.80 -2.93
CA ILE A 22 3.43 3.95 -1.78
C ILE A 22 4.83 3.45 -2.11
N LEU A 23 4.96 2.31 -2.79
CA LEU A 23 6.27 1.82 -3.22
C LEU A 23 6.96 2.77 -4.20
N GLY A 24 6.21 3.42 -5.10
CA GLY A 24 6.73 4.43 -6.02
C GLY A 24 7.22 5.69 -5.29
N GLY A 25 6.48 6.16 -4.29
CA GLY A 25 6.91 7.28 -3.46
C GLY A 25 8.10 6.97 -2.54
N VAL A 26 8.20 5.73 -2.05
CA VAL A 26 9.32 5.29 -1.19
C VAL A 26 10.58 5.00 -2.00
N ILE A 27 10.44 4.45 -3.20
CA ILE A 27 11.56 4.10 -4.08
C ILE A 27 11.59 5.09 -5.25
N PRO A 28 12.23 6.26 -5.10
CA PRO A 28 12.24 7.33 -6.12
C PRO A 28 12.89 6.93 -7.45
N ARG A 29 13.46 5.72 -7.54
CA ARG A 29 14.05 5.15 -8.75
C ARG A 29 13.02 4.48 -9.66
N PHE A 30 11.83 4.15 -9.17
CA PHE A 30 10.79 3.50 -9.94
C PHE A 30 9.50 4.29 -9.88
N THR A 31 8.92 4.56 -11.04
CA THR A 31 7.58 5.14 -11.14
C THR A 31 6.53 4.12 -10.69
N PRO A 32 5.37 4.55 -10.16
CA PRO A 32 4.28 3.65 -9.81
C PRO A 32 3.88 2.72 -10.95
N GLU A 33 3.90 3.21 -12.19
CA GLU A 33 3.59 2.45 -13.40
C GLU A 33 4.63 1.34 -13.66
N GLU A 34 5.92 1.63 -13.50
CA GLU A 34 6.99 0.63 -13.64
C GLU A 34 6.92 -0.45 -12.55
N ILE A 35 6.54 -0.07 -11.33
CA ILE A 35 6.32 -1.03 -10.25
C ILE A 35 5.13 -1.92 -10.56
N GLU A 36 4.02 -1.35 -11.03
CA GLU A 36 2.86 -2.13 -11.45
C GLU A 36 3.21 -3.09 -12.59
N GLU A 37 3.97 -2.65 -13.60
CA GLU A 37 4.37 -3.51 -14.72
C GLU A 37 5.30 -4.64 -14.26
N ARG A 38 6.27 -4.36 -13.36
CA ARG A 38 7.18 -5.40 -12.86
C ARG A 38 6.49 -6.38 -11.92
N VAL A 39 5.58 -5.90 -11.08
CA VAL A 39 4.88 -6.75 -10.12
C VAL A 39 3.77 -7.55 -10.81
N SER A 40 3.09 -7.00 -11.82
CA SER A 40 2.06 -7.71 -12.58
C SER A 40 2.61 -8.90 -13.38
N ARG A 41 3.89 -8.86 -13.78
CA ARG A 41 4.59 -9.99 -14.42
C ARG A 41 4.96 -11.12 -13.44
N ARG A 42 4.87 -10.90 -12.13
CA ARG A 42 5.15 -11.92 -11.10
C ARG A 42 3.92 -12.75 -10.79
N ALA A 43 4.15 -13.94 -10.23
CA ALA A 43 3.08 -14.83 -9.80
C ALA A 43 2.18 -14.17 -8.75
N ALA A 44 0.89 -14.54 -8.73
CA ALA A 44 -0.12 -13.93 -7.87
C ALA A 44 0.24 -13.97 -6.36
N HIS A 45 0.92 -15.02 -5.91
CA HIS A 45 1.37 -15.14 -4.52
C HIS A 45 2.49 -14.13 -4.17
N GLU A 46 3.38 -13.81 -5.11
CA GLU A 46 4.40 -12.77 -4.90
C GLU A 46 3.77 -11.38 -4.86
N GLN A 47 2.80 -11.10 -5.75
CA GLN A 47 2.03 -9.85 -5.69
C GLN A 47 1.36 -9.70 -4.32
N ALA A 48 0.77 -10.79 -3.82
CA ALA A 48 0.12 -10.79 -2.53
C ALA A 48 1.10 -10.56 -1.38
N ALA A 49 2.26 -11.19 -1.41
CA ALA A 49 3.30 -10.97 -0.42
C ALA A 49 3.74 -9.49 -0.39
N ILE A 50 3.89 -8.85 -1.55
CA ILE A 50 4.25 -7.42 -1.64
C ILE A 50 3.16 -6.54 -1.04
N VAL A 51 1.89 -6.73 -1.44
CA VAL A 51 0.77 -5.94 -0.92
C VAL A 51 0.66 -6.11 0.59
N ILE A 52 0.72 -7.35 1.10
CA ILE A 52 0.67 -7.64 2.53
C ILE A 52 1.85 -6.99 3.26
N ALA A 53 3.06 -7.05 2.71
CA ALA A 53 4.24 -6.42 3.30
C ALA A 53 4.08 -4.90 3.42
N VAL A 54 3.55 -4.23 2.39
CA VAL A 54 3.28 -2.79 2.44
C VAL A 54 2.20 -2.46 3.47
N LEU A 55 1.10 -3.22 3.51
CA LEU A 55 0.04 -3.03 4.50
C LEU A 55 0.56 -3.22 5.93
N MET A 56 1.40 -4.23 6.16
CA MET A 56 2.03 -4.45 7.46
C MET A 56 2.98 -3.30 7.83
N ALA A 57 3.79 -2.82 6.89
CA ALA A 57 4.68 -1.67 7.12
C ALA A 57 3.88 -0.42 7.51
N LEU A 58 2.77 -0.15 6.82
CA LEU A 58 1.86 0.95 7.16
C LEU A 58 1.22 0.77 8.54
N LEU A 59 0.78 -0.45 8.86
CA LEU A 59 0.23 -0.74 10.19
C LEU A 59 1.26 -0.47 11.28
N PHE A 60 2.47 -1.02 11.17
CA PHE A 60 3.53 -0.81 12.16
C PHE A 60 3.95 0.65 12.26
N ALA A 61 4.07 1.37 11.13
CA ALA A 61 4.32 2.80 11.13
C ALA A 61 3.19 3.55 11.85
N SER A 62 1.93 3.25 11.55
CA SER A 62 0.78 3.89 12.21
C SER A 62 0.79 3.68 13.73
N LEU A 63 1.14 2.47 14.18
CA LEU A 63 1.27 2.15 15.61
C LEU A 63 2.43 2.91 16.25
N LEU A 64 3.58 2.99 15.57
CA LEU A 64 4.74 3.74 16.04
C LEU A 64 4.38 5.22 16.22
N PHE A 65 3.79 5.84 15.20
CA PHE A 65 3.35 7.22 15.23
C PHE A 65 2.20 7.47 16.22
N ALA A 66 1.34 6.49 16.47
CA ALA A 66 0.27 6.60 17.46
C ALA A 66 0.79 6.78 18.90
N ASN A 67 2.03 6.37 19.21
CA ASN A 67 2.67 6.69 20.49
C ASN A 67 2.84 8.22 20.69
N GLY A 68 2.93 8.99 19.61
CA GLY A 68 2.93 10.45 19.62
C GLY A 68 1.53 11.09 19.71
N GLY A 69 0.49 10.28 19.98
CA GLY A 69 -0.89 10.73 20.08
C GLY A 69 -1.43 11.31 18.76
N VAL A 70 -2.31 12.31 18.86
CA VAL A 70 -2.95 12.94 17.69
C VAL A 70 -1.92 13.57 16.75
N ILE A 71 -0.89 14.22 17.28
CA ILE A 71 0.17 14.85 16.48
C ILE A 71 0.91 13.81 15.67
N GLY A 72 1.30 12.69 16.29
CA GLY A 72 1.97 11.60 15.58
C GLY A 72 1.11 11.03 14.45
N LEU A 73 -0.19 10.83 14.69
CA LEU A 73 -1.12 10.40 13.64
C LEU A 73 -1.23 11.42 12.49
N LEU A 74 -1.29 12.72 12.79
CA LEU A 74 -1.30 13.76 11.75
C LEU A 74 -0.04 13.72 10.89
N VAL A 75 1.13 13.57 11.51
CA VAL A 75 2.40 13.44 10.79
C VAL A 75 2.41 12.18 9.93
N TYR A 76 1.94 11.05 10.46
CA TYR A 76 1.82 9.80 9.70
C TYR A 76 0.93 9.98 8.46
N PHE A 77 -0.26 10.58 8.61
CA PHE A 77 -1.14 10.83 7.48
C PHE A 77 -0.49 11.77 6.45
N LEU A 78 0.19 12.83 6.89
CA LEU A 78 0.91 13.74 6.01
C LEU A 78 1.99 13.01 5.20
N LEU A 79 2.73 12.10 5.85
CA LEU A 79 3.78 11.30 5.22
C LEU A 79 3.17 10.35 4.17
N VAL A 80 2.09 9.66 4.50
CA VAL A 80 1.38 8.79 3.53
C VAL A 80 0.85 9.60 2.34
N ILE A 81 0.24 10.77 2.58
CA ILE A 81 -0.22 11.66 1.51
C ILE A 81 0.94 12.11 0.63
N TYR A 82 2.09 12.44 1.23
CA TYR A 82 3.29 12.81 0.50
C TYR A 82 3.85 11.66 -0.35
N LEU A 83 3.81 10.43 0.15
CA LEU A 83 4.30 9.25 -0.58
C LEU A 83 3.38 8.84 -1.74
N VAL A 84 2.08 9.10 -1.64
CA VAL A 84 1.11 8.70 -2.68
C VAL A 84 0.93 9.80 -3.74
N ARG A 85 1.46 10.99 -3.50
CA ARG A 85 1.37 12.15 -4.40
C ARG A 85 2.40 12.08 -5.52
#